data_AF-A0A091B2X5-F1
#
_entry.id   AF-A0A091B2X5-F1
#
_cell.length_a   1.000
_cell.length_b   1.000
_cell.length_c   1.000
_cell.angle_alpha   90.00
_cell.angle_beta   90.00
_cell.angle_gamma   90.00
#
_symmetry.space_group_name_H-M   'P 1'
#
loop_
_entity.id
_entity.type
_entity.pdbx_description
1 polymer ?
#
loop_
_entity_poly.entity_id
_entity_poly.type
_entity_poly.pdbx_seq_one_letter_code
_entity_poly.pdbx_strand_id
1 'polypeptide(L)'
;MDVKDLIFDFLKKKGRVTTADLVNKTGFSRAYAHMFLKNLAHEGAIIRVGKANQAHYVPASKKSALQTKPLRVRKIVTNKNLSEDNVLRQIKEESSIFRGLAGNVSSIVDYAFTEMLNNAIEHSASEKIDMVVMKTATDIRFTITDRGIGVFNNIMKKKRLSST
;
A
#
# COMPACT_ATOMS: atom_id res chain seq x y z
N MET A 1 8.19 22.11 34.04
CA MET A 1 8.55 21.51 32.74
C MET A 1 7.25 21.13 32.06
N ASP A 2 6.95 21.70 30.88
CA ASP A 2 5.69 21.44 30.18
C ASP A 2 5.62 19.96 29.73
N VAL A 3 4.45 19.35 29.85
CA VAL A 3 4.18 17.98 29.40
C VAL A 3 4.44 17.85 27.90
N LYS A 4 4.19 18.92 27.15
CA LYS A 4 4.45 19.00 25.71
C LYS A 4 5.94 18.88 25.39
N ASP A 5 6.80 19.62 26.12
CA ASP A 5 8.25 19.56 25.94
C ASP A 5 8.80 18.15 26.22
N LEU A 6 8.29 17.51 27.28
CA LEU A 6 8.67 16.15 27.64
C LEU A 6 8.31 15.13 26.54
N ILE A 7 7.15 15.29 25.92
CA ILE A 7 6.72 14.45 24.78
C ILE A 7 7.65 14.65 23.59
N PHE A 8 7.99 15.91 23.26
CA PHE A 8 8.92 16.20 22.17
C PHE A 8 10.34 15.70 22.45
N ASP A 9 10.79 15.69 23.69
CA ASP A 9 12.06 15.09 24.09
C ASP A 9 12.07 13.56 23.89
N PHE A 10 10.98 12.88 24.26
CA PHE A 10 10.84 11.44 23.95
C PHE A 10 10.86 11.19 22.44
N LEU A 11 10.17 12.02 21.68
CA LEU A 11 10.13 11.92 20.22
C LEU A 11 11.50 12.18 19.59
N LYS A 12 12.29 13.13 20.10
CA LYS A 12 13.66 13.38 19.64
C LYS A 12 14.61 12.23 19.97
N LYS A 13 14.52 11.66 21.18
CA LYS A 13 15.44 10.61 21.66
C LYS A 13 15.12 9.22 21.11
N LYS A 14 13.84 8.83 21.09
CA LYS A 14 13.38 7.47 20.73
C LYS A 14 12.67 7.40 19.38
N GLY A 15 12.32 8.54 18.78
CA GLY A 15 11.55 8.58 17.53
C GLY A 15 10.08 8.20 17.64
N ARG A 16 9.62 7.79 18.84
CA ARG A 16 8.24 7.44 19.21
C ARG A 16 8.01 7.63 20.71
N VAL A 17 6.74 7.77 21.11
CA VAL A 17 6.32 7.87 22.51
C VAL A 17 5.07 7.01 22.75
N THR A 18 5.00 6.33 23.88
CA THR A 18 3.80 5.58 24.30
C THR A 18 3.15 6.23 25.51
N THR A 19 1.89 5.87 25.80
CA THR A 19 1.23 6.28 27.05
C THR A 19 2.03 5.82 28.28
N ALA A 20 2.66 4.64 28.21
CA ALA A 20 3.48 4.10 29.29
C ALA A 20 4.75 4.92 29.53
N ASP A 21 5.42 5.40 28.47
CA ASP A 21 6.60 6.28 28.61
C ASP A 21 6.26 7.56 29.39
N LEU A 22 5.10 8.16 29.11
CA LEU A 22 4.60 9.35 29.79
C LEU A 22 4.30 9.05 31.27
N VAL A 23 3.50 8.01 31.54
CA VAL A 23 3.13 7.62 32.90
C VAL A 23 4.36 7.33 33.75
N ASN A 24 5.33 6.58 33.21
CA ASN A 24 6.54 6.21 33.93
C ASN A 24 7.45 7.41 34.22
N LYS A 25 7.40 8.46 33.38
CA LYS A 25 8.28 9.63 33.52
C LYS A 25 7.66 10.76 34.35
N THR A 26 6.34 10.92 34.29
CA THR A 26 5.63 12.02 34.97
C THR A 26 4.86 11.58 36.21
N GLY A 27 4.57 10.28 36.36
CA GLY A 27 3.68 9.77 37.41
C GLY A 27 2.20 10.05 37.17
N PHE A 28 1.81 10.57 36.00
CA PHE A 28 0.40 10.85 35.70
C PHE A 28 -0.45 9.60 35.57
N SER A 29 -1.76 9.76 35.78
CA SER A 29 -2.71 8.70 35.48
C SER A 29 -2.69 8.37 33.98
N ARG A 30 -2.94 7.10 33.63
CA ARG A 30 -3.03 6.67 32.23
C ARG A 30 -4.08 7.47 31.44
N ALA A 31 -5.19 7.82 32.07
CA ALA A 31 -6.26 8.61 31.46
C ALA A 31 -5.77 10.02 31.08
N TYR A 32 -5.02 10.67 31.98
CA TYR A 32 -4.47 12.00 31.74
C TYR A 32 -3.39 11.97 30.65
N ALA A 33 -2.45 11.01 30.71
CA ALA A 33 -1.44 10.84 29.65
C ALA A 33 -2.08 10.56 28.27
N HIS A 34 -3.12 9.73 28.23
CA HIS A 34 -3.86 9.44 27.00
C HIS A 34 -4.58 10.68 26.47
N MET A 35 -5.21 11.48 27.34
CA MET A 35 -5.87 12.74 26.95
C MET A 35 -4.88 13.70 26.29
N PHE A 36 -3.69 13.89 26.87
CA PHE A 36 -2.64 14.76 26.30
C PHE A 36 -2.18 14.29 24.92
N LEU A 37 -1.87 13.01 24.78
CA LEU A 37 -1.47 12.43 23.49
C LEU A 37 -2.59 12.51 22.45
N LYS A 38 -3.85 12.35 22.87
CA LYS A 38 -5.02 12.51 22.01
C LYS A 38 -5.18 13.96 21.54
N ASN A 39 -5.01 14.94 22.42
CA ASN A 39 -5.12 16.37 22.08
C ASN A 39 -4.01 16.78 21.11
N LEU A 40 -2.75 16.40 21.38
CA LEU A 40 -1.64 16.68 20.45
C LEU A 40 -1.80 15.97 19.10
N ALA A 41 -2.43 14.79 19.08
CA ALA A 41 -2.75 14.11 17.83
C ALA A 41 -3.89 14.80 17.07
N HIS A 42 -4.89 15.32 17.79
CA HIS A 42 -5.99 16.11 17.21
C HIS A 42 -5.49 17.44 16.63
N GLU A 43 -4.56 18.11 17.32
CA GLU A 43 -3.86 19.31 16.85
C GLU A 43 -2.88 19.04 15.70
N GLY A 44 -2.66 17.78 15.33
CA GLY A 44 -1.79 17.39 14.23
C GLY A 44 -0.30 17.51 14.52
N ALA A 45 0.11 17.68 15.78
CA ALA A 45 1.53 17.73 16.17
C ALA A 45 2.17 16.33 16.17
N ILE A 46 1.39 15.29 16.48
CA ILE A 46 1.81 13.88 16.53
C ILE A 46 0.77 12.99 15.86
N ILE A 47 1.14 11.75 15.55
CA ILE A 47 0.25 10.78 14.89
C ILE A 47 0.27 9.48 15.65
N ARG A 48 -0.90 8.88 15.86
CA ARG A 48 -1.05 7.55 16.43
C ARG A 48 -0.78 6.47 15.38
N VAL A 49 0.10 5.54 15.70
CA VAL A 49 0.50 4.38 14.88
C VAL A 49 0.28 3.10 15.68
N GLY A 50 -0.18 2.03 15.01
CA GLY A 50 -0.48 0.75 15.64
C GLY A 50 -1.89 0.66 16.26
N LYS A 51 -2.30 -0.56 16.63
CA LYS A 51 -3.60 -0.85 17.26
C LYS A 51 -3.39 -1.45 18.65
N ALA A 52 -4.35 -1.22 19.56
CA ALA A 52 -4.37 -1.76 20.92
C ALA A 52 -3.00 -1.64 21.63
N ASN A 53 -2.38 -2.76 21.99
CA ASN A 53 -1.13 -2.84 22.75
C ASN A 53 0.11 -2.38 21.98
N GLN A 54 0.00 -2.20 20.66
CA GLN A 54 1.07 -1.67 19.80
C GLN A 54 0.91 -0.16 19.52
N ALA A 55 -0.09 0.50 20.13
CA ALA A 55 -0.35 1.91 19.91
C ALA A 55 0.81 2.78 20.45
N HIS A 56 1.40 3.58 19.58
CA HIS A 56 2.42 4.56 19.90
C HIS A 56 2.23 5.82 19.05
N TYR A 57 2.88 6.91 19.45
CA TYR A 57 2.78 8.19 18.77
C TYR A 57 4.13 8.60 18.22
N VAL A 58 4.12 9.24 17.05
CA VAL A 58 5.31 9.70 16.31
C VAL A 58 5.10 11.14 15.85
N PRO A 59 6.17 11.91 15.56
CA PRO A 59 6.04 13.28 15.07
C PRO A 59 5.24 13.34 13.78
N ALA A 60 4.40 14.37 13.62
CA ALA A 60 3.67 14.57 12.37
C ALA A 60 4.58 14.89 11.17
N SER A 61 5.81 15.34 11.37
CA SER A 61 6.82 15.42 10.30
C SER A 61 7.15 14.05 9.69
N LYS A 62 7.02 12.96 10.46
CA LYS A 62 7.10 11.59 9.93
C LYS A 62 5.84 11.17 9.16
N LYS A 63 4.76 11.96 9.07
CA LYS A 63 3.60 11.69 8.20
C LYS A 63 4.02 11.56 6.74
N SER A 64 5.00 12.35 6.31
CA SER A 64 5.63 12.22 4.97
C SER A 64 6.30 10.85 4.78
N ALA A 65 6.91 10.31 5.84
CA ALA A 65 7.58 9.01 5.84
C ALA A 65 6.66 7.82 6.19
N LEU A 66 5.47 8.05 6.77
CA LEU A 66 4.52 7.03 7.25
C LEU A 66 3.21 6.98 6.44
N GLN A 67 2.93 7.97 5.59
CA GLN A 67 1.96 7.86 4.49
C GLN A 67 2.61 7.21 3.26
N THR A 68 3.51 6.26 3.45
CA THR A 68 3.92 5.40 2.35
C THR A 68 2.73 4.51 2.03
N LYS A 69 1.93 4.93 1.04
CA LYS A 69 1.01 4.03 0.33
C LYS A 69 1.72 2.68 0.10
N PRO A 70 1.04 1.54 0.20
CA PRO A 70 1.67 0.23 0.15
C PRO A 70 2.63 0.06 -1.04
N LEU A 71 3.75 -0.63 -0.81
CA LEU A 71 4.66 -1.10 -1.85
C LEU A 71 4.28 -2.50 -2.38
N ARG A 72 3.15 -3.05 -1.91
CA ARG A 72 2.57 -4.29 -2.40
C ARG A 72 1.05 -4.20 -2.34
N VAL A 73 0.40 -4.49 -3.45
CA VAL A 73 -1.05 -4.54 -3.60
C VAL A 73 -1.42 -5.93 -4.09
N ARG A 74 -2.52 -6.49 -3.56
CA ARG A 74 -3.20 -7.64 -4.15
C ARG A 74 -4.65 -7.27 -4.40
N LYS A 75 -5.15 -7.60 -5.59
CA LYS A 75 -6.56 -7.42 -5.97
C LYS A 75 -7.08 -8.69 -6.61
N ILE A 76 -8.29 -9.08 -6.23
CA ILE A 76 -9.06 -10.09 -6.93
C ILE A 76 -10.27 -9.36 -7.50
N VAL A 77 -10.40 -9.37 -8.82
CA VAL A 77 -11.46 -8.66 -9.55
C VAL A 77 -12.32 -9.65 -10.32
N THR A 78 -13.60 -9.35 -10.44
CA THR A 78 -14.49 -10.08 -11.34
C THR A 78 -14.24 -9.62 -12.76
N ASN A 79 -14.10 -10.56 -13.69
CA ASN A 79 -13.88 -10.30 -15.11
C ASN A 79 -15.19 -9.92 -15.81
N LYS A 80 -15.77 -8.78 -15.43
CA LYS A 80 -16.99 -8.24 -16.01
C LYS A 80 -16.88 -6.73 -16.10
N ASN A 81 -16.96 -6.20 -17.32
CA ASN A 81 -16.79 -4.76 -17.60
C ASN A 81 -15.48 -4.19 -17.01
N LEU A 82 -14.43 -5.00 -17.02
CA LEU A 82 -13.11 -4.61 -16.51
C LEU A 82 -12.33 -3.90 -17.62
N SER A 83 -11.61 -2.83 -17.26
CA SER A 83 -10.66 -2.14 -18.14
C SER A 83 -9.33 -2.07 -17.42
N GLU A 84 -8.29 -2.53 -18.10
CA GLU A 84 -6.91 -2.62 -17.63
C GLU A 84 -6.35 -1.26 -17.23
N ASP A 85 -6.62 -0.20 -18.01
CA ASP A 85 -6.17 1.16 -17.72
C ASP A 85 -6.78 1.70 -16.45
N ASN A 86 -8.07 1.44 -16.24
CA ASN A 86 -8.77 1.84 -15.02
C ASN A 86 -8.21 1.10 -13.79
N VAL A 87 -7.92 -0.19 -13.92
CA VAL A 87 -7.30 -0.99 -12.86
C VAL A 87 -5.90 -0.47 -12.55
N LEU A 88 -5.06 -0.22 -13.55
CA LEU A 88 -3.71 0.30 -13.37
C LEU A 88 -3.74 1.68 -12.70
N ARG A 89 -4.64 2.58 -13.12
CA ARG A 89 -4.83 3.89 -12.50
C ARG A 89 -5.17 3.77 -11.01
N GLN A 90 -6.11 2.90 -10.66
CA GLN A 90 -6.46 2.65 -9.25
C GLN A 90 -5.25 2.14 -8.44
N ILE A 91 -4.45 1.23 -8.99
CA ILE A 91 -3.25 0.71 -8.31
C ILE A 91 -2.23 1.84 -8.10
N LYS A 92 -2.04 2.73 -9.08
CA LYS A 92 -1.17 3.90 -8.93
C LYS A 92 -1.68 4.89 -7.88
N GLU A 93 -2.99 5.08 -7.80
CA GLU A 93 -3.63 5.95 -6.83
C GLU A 93 -3.56 5.40 -5.40
N GLU A 94 -3.65 4.08 -5.21
CA GLU A 94 -3.68 3.48 -3.87
C GLU A 94 -2.30 3.03 -3.36
N SER A 95 -1.27 2.98 -4.21
CA SER A 95 0.06 2.44 -3.88
C SER A 95 1.20 3.46 -4.06
N SER A 96 2.38 3.17 -3.51
CA SER A 96 3.61 3.93 -3.81
C SER A 96 4.56 3.15 -4.72
N ILE A 97 4.08 2.05 -5.31
CA ILE A 97 4.86 1.12 -6.15
C ILE A 97 5.52 1.87 -7.31
N PHE A 98 4.79 2.79 -7.95
CA PHE A 98 5.27 3.50 -9.14
C PHE A 98 6.05 4.78 -8.81
N ARG A 99 6.19 5.13 -7.53
CA ARG A 99 6.84 6.38 -7.12
C ARG A 99 8.35 6.31 -7.37
N GLY A 100 8.87 7.34 -8.05
CA GLY A 100 10.31 7.51 -8.28
C GLY A 100 10.88 6.60 -9.37
N LEU A 101 10.04 6.08 -10.28
CA LEU A 101 10.52 5.41 -11.48
C LEU A 101 10.98 6.42 -12.52
N ALA A 102 12.03 6.08 -13.27
CA ALA A 102 12.36 6.79 -14.49
C ALA A 102 11.21 6.65 -15.51
N GLY A 103 10.99 7.67 -16.33
CA GLY A 103 9.86 7.71 -17.25
C GLY A 103 9.79 6.51 -18.18
N ASN A 104 10.91 6.11 -18.78
CA ASN A 104 11.03 4.94 -19.64
C ASN A 104 10.65 3.63 -18.91
N VAL A 105 11.09 3.45 -17.67
CA VAL A 105 10.76 2.26 -16.87
C VAL A 105 9.28 2.26 -16.53
N SER A 106 8.70 3.40 -16.14
CA SER A 106 7.27 3.51 -15.90
C SER A 106 6.46 3.13 -17.15
N SER A 107 6.84 3.63 -18.32
CA SER A 107 6.15 3.32 -19.58
C SER A 107 6.20 1.83 -19.93
N ILE A 108 7.35 1.17 -19.74
CA ILE A 108 7.49 -0.28 -19.99
C ILE A 108 6.61 -1.08 -19.02
N VAL A 109 6.63 -0.73 -17.74
CA VAL A 109 5.82 -1.43 -16.73
C VAL A 109 4.33 -1.21 -16.97
N ASP A 110 3.93 0.01 -17.32
CA ASP A 110 2.54 0.34 -17.63
C ASP A 110 2.04 -0.50 -18.80
N TYR A 111 2.77 -0.48 -19.92
CA TYR A 111 2.44 -1.26 -21.11
C TYR A 111 2.40 -2.76 -20.81
N ALA A 112 3.44 -3.31 -20.17
CA ALA A 112 3.49 -4.74 -19.88
C ALA A 112 2.36 -5.16 -18.92
N PHE A 113 2.00 -4.33 -17.95
CA PHE A 113 0.89 -4.61 -17.05
C PHE A 113 -0.46 -4.61 -17.79
N THR A 114 -0.72 -3.59 -18.62
CA THR A 114 -1.99 -3.47 -19.35
C THR A 114 -2.17 -4.61 -20.34
N GLU A 115 -1.15 -4.96 -21.12
CA GLU A 115 -1.22 -6.06 -22.08
C GLU A 115 -1.44 -7.42 -21.39
N MET A 116 -0.74 -7.67 -20.27
CA MET A 116 -0.93 -8.91 -19.52
C MET A 116 -2.31 -9.01 -18.88
N LEU A 117 -2.88 -7.89 -18.40
CA LEU A 117 -4.22 -7.86 -17.83
C LEU A 117 -5.29 -7.98 -18.92
N ASN A 118 -5.11 -7.29 -20.05
CA ASN A 118 -5.99 -7.35 -21.20
C ASN A 118 -6.06 -8.80 -21.73
N ASN A 119 -4.91 -9.48 -21.86
CA ASN A 119 -4.87 -10.91 -22.19
C ASN A 119 -5.74 -11.78 -21.26
N ALA A 120 -5.69 -11.51 -19.95
CA ALA A 120 -6.54 -12.20 -18.98
C ALA A 120 -8.03 -11.83 -19.15
N ILE A 121 -8.36 -10.56 -19.41
CA ILE A 121 -9.74 -10.09 -19.61
C ILE A 121 -10.35 -10.72 -20.85
N GLU A 122 -9.70 -10.58 -22.01
CA GLU A 122 -10.25 -10.96 -23.32
C GLU A 122 -10.20 -12.45 -23.59
N HIS A 123 -9.17 -13.13 -23.08
CA HIS A 123 -8.87 -14.48 -23.55
C HIS A 123 -8.94 -15.59 -22.51
N SER A 124 -8.91 -15.28 -21.21
CA SER A 124 -8.99 -16.34 -20.20
C SER A 124 -10.37 -17.01 -20.16
N ALA A 125 -11.45 -16.26 -20.39
CA ALA A 125 -12.82 -16.67 -20.00
C ALA A 125 -12.94 -17.03 -18.50
N SER A 126 -11.98 -16.61 -17.67
CA SER A 126 -12.02 -16.80 -16.22
C SER A 126 -12.97 -15.79 -15.59
N GLU A 127 -13.78 -16.24 -14.62
CA GLU A 127 -14.71 -15.37 -13.88
C GLU A 127 -13.97 -14.34 -13.02
N LYS A 128 -12.79 -14.71 -12.50
CA LYS A 128 -12.00 -13.88 -11.58
C LYS A 128 -10.54 -13.86 -11.99
N ILE A 129 -9.93 -12.70 -11.81
CA ILE A 129 -8.50 -12.47 -12.06
C ILE A 129 -7.85 -12.03 -10.75
N ASP A 130 -6.81 -12.73 -10.33
CA ASP A 130 -5.99 -12.37 -9.16
C ASP A 130 -4.72 -11.64 -9.65
N MET A 131 -4.43 -10.51 -9.02
CA MET A 131 -3.33 -9.65 -9.38
C MET A 131 -2.53 -9.30 -8.14
N VAL A 132 -1.21 -9.43 -8.23
CA VAL A 132 -0.28 -8.95 -7.21
C VAL A 132 0.70 -8.00 -7.89
N VAL A 133 0.83 -6.79 -7.37
CA VAL A 133 1.82 -5.80 -7.84
C VAL A 133 2.67 -5.39 -6.64
N MET A 134 3.99 -5.36 -6.81
CA MET A 134 4.90 -4.96 -5.74
C MET A 134 6.17 -4.29 -6.26
N LYS A 135 6.73 -3.44 -5.41
CA LYS A 135 8.05 -2.84 -5.57
C LYS A 135 8.97 -3.30 -4.44
N THR A 136 10.16 -3.77 -4.79
CA THR A 136 11.27 -4.00 -3.88
C THR A 136 12.29 -2.85 -3.99
N ALA A 137 13.42 -2.97 -3.30
CA ALA A 137 14.52 -2.01 -3.46
C ALA A 137 15.12 -2.02 -4.88
N THR A 138 15.01 -3.16 -5.59
CA THR A 138 15.68 -3.40 -6.87
C THR A 138 14.73 -3.53 -8.05
N ASP A 139 13.50 -4.02 -7.81
CA ASP A 139 12.61 -4.46 -8.89
C ASP A 139 11.18 -3.95 -8.69
N ILE A 140 10.45 -3.89 -9.80
CA ILE A 140 8.99 -3.95 -9.80
C ILE A 140 8.57 -5.30 -10.35
N ARG A 141 7.61 -5.93 -9.68
CA ARG A 141 7.04 -7.21 -10.09
C ARG A 141 5.54 -7.10 -10.09
N PHE A 142 4.93 -7.67 -11.12
CA PHE A 142 3.50 -7.94 -11.12
C PHE A 142 3.24 -9.37 -11.56
N THR A 143 2.15 -9.93 -11.07
CA THR A 143 1.67 -11.26 -11.45
C THR A 143 0.18 -11.13 -11.69
N ILE A 144 -0.27 -11.65 -12.84
CA ILE A 144 -1.67 -11.70 -13.24
C ILE A 144 -1.99 -13.17 -13.41
N THR A 145 -2.96 -13.64 -12.65
CA THR A 145 -3.35 -15.04 -12.61
C THR A 145 -4.82 -15.14 -12.97
N ASP A 146 -5.11 -15.78 -14.10
CA ASP A 146 -6.42 -16.27 -14.46
C ASP A 146 -6.51 -17.80 -14.26
N ARG A 147 -7.73 -18.33 -14.20
CA ARG A 147 -7.99 -19.79 -14.16
C ARG A 147 -8.73 -20.24 -15.42
N GLY A 148 -8.45 -19.56 -16.52
CA GLY A 148 -9.15 -19.70 -17.77
C GLY A 148 -8.53 -20.70 -18.72
N ILE A 149 -8.98 -20.65 -19.98
CA ILE A 149 -8.35 -21.39 -21.08
C ILE A 149 -6.99 -20.79 -21.46
N GLY A 150 -6.78 -19.50 -21.17
CA GLY A 150 -5.56 -18.75 -21.51
C GLY A 150 -5.52 -18.26 -22.96
N VAL A 151 -4.65 -17.27 -23.23
CA VAL A 151 -4.54 -16.57 -24.52
C VAL A 151 -4.20 -17.51 -25.68
N PHE A 152 -3.21 -18.39 -25.51
CA PHE A 152 -2.77 -19.29 -26.58
C PHE A 152 -3.87 -20.28 -26.98
N ASN A 153 -4.48 -20.98 -26.01
CA ASN A 153 -5.54 -21.94 -26.31
C ASN A 153 -6.78 -21.25 -26.89
N ASN A 154 -7.12 -20.04 -26.43
CA ASN A 154 -8.23 -19.30 -27.00
C ASN A 154 -7.98 -18.90 -28.46
N ILE A 155 -6.78 -18.40 -28.77
CA ILE A 155 -6.40 -18.04 -30.15
C ILE A 155 -6.39 -19.29 -31.03
N MET A 156 -5.79 -20.39 -30.56
CA MET A 156 -5.77 -21.66 -31.30
C MET A 156 -7.20 -22.14 -31.61
N LYS A 157 -8.10 -22.10 -30.62
CA LYS A 157 -9.50 -22.49 -30.81
C LYS A 157 -10.24 -21.58 -31.79
N LYS A 158 -10.07 -20.25 -31.67
CA LYS A 158 -10.72 -19.27 -32.56
C LYS A 158 -10.20 -19.34 -34.00
N LYS A 159 -8.91 -19.67 -34.18
CA LYS A 159 -8.23 -19.68 -35.49
C LYS A 159 -8.04 -21.08 -36.06
N ARG A 160 -8.50 -22.14 -35.37
CA ARG A 160 -8.35 -23.55 -35.75
C ARG A 160 -6.89 -23.96 -35.99
N LEU A 161 -6.00 -23.51 -35.09
CA LEU A 161 -4.57 -23.84 -35.14
C LEU A 161 -4.31 -25.12 -34.35
N SER A 162 -3.37 -25.94 -34.82
CA SER A 162 -2.88 -27.15 -34.13
C SER A 162 -1.68 -26.83 -33.26
N SER A 163 -1.57 -27.48 -32.09
CA SER A 163 -0.30 -27.51 -31.36
C SER A 163 0.70 -28.36 -32.15
N THR A 164 1.94 -27.89 -32.24
CA THR A 164 3.08 -28.73 -32.65
C THR A 164 3.50 -29.61 -31.48
#